data_AF-F7W1R2-F1
#
_entry.id   AF-F7W1R2-F1
#
_cell.length_a   1.000
_cell.length_b   1.000
_cell.length_c   1.000
_cell.angle_alpha   90.00
_cell.angle_beta   90.00
_cell.angle_gamma   90.00
#
_symmetry.space_group_name_H-M   'P 1'
#
loop_
_entity.id
_entity.type
_entity.pdbx_description
1 polymer ?
#
loop_
_entity_poly.entity_id
_entity_poly.type
_entity_poly.pdbx_seq_one_letter_code
_entity_poly.pdbx_strand_id
1 'polypeptide(L)'
;MVDYDAINSSDIPPEVPRSEDSAKDPENVLRGHKATLNNPQQSDAAKEHSKQVLENADEPYDQSSSDTKTTDQGEKDPGNVARGLKAAISNPGVSEGAKESAKEKLKSLGE
;
A
#
# COMPACT_ATOMS: atom_id res chain seq x y z
N MET A 1 19.27 9.95 -31.84
CA MET A 1 19.94 10.66 -30.71
C MET A 1 18.80 11.31 -29.95
N VAL A 2 18.50 10.89 -28.72
CA VAL A 2 17.51 11.60 -27.89
C VAL A 2 18.32 12.66 -27.16
N ASP A 3 18.04 13.93 -27.45
CA ASP A 3 18.67 15.05 -26.79
C ASP A 3 18.20 15.05 -25.33
N TYR A 4 19.09 14.66 -24.43
CA TYR A 4 18.87 14.83 -22.99
C TYR A 4 19.07 16.31 -22.71
N ASP A 5 17.98 17.08 -22.86
CA ASP A 5 17.92 18.43 -22.33
C ASP A 5 18.31 18.37 -20.85
N ALA A 6 19.38 19.08 -20.52
CA ALA A 6 19.93 19.11 -19.18
C ALA A 6 18.83 19.47 -18.19
N ILE A 7 18.55 18.58 -17.25
CA ILE A 7 17.62 18.84 -16.16
C ILE A 7 18.16 20.05 -15.39
N ASN A 8 17.55 21.22 -15.55
CA ASN A 8 17.97 22.41 -14.84
C ASN A 8 17.79 22.14 -13.34
N SER A 9 18.83 22.32 -12.55
CA SER A 9 18.77 22.14 -11.09
C SER A 9 17.69 22.99 -10.41
N SER A 10 17.19 24.04 -11.09
CA SER A 10 16.07 24.87 -10.62
C SER A 10 14.69 24.21 -10.74
N ASP A 11 14.54 23.19 -11.59
CA ASP A 11 13.27 22.44 -11.75
C ASP A 11 13.17 21.28 -10.76
N ILE A 12 14.26 20.98 -10.02
CA ILE A 12 14.23 20.02 -8.93
C ILE A 12 13.59 20.73 -7.73
N PRO A 13 12.43 20.25 -7.22
CA PRO A 13 11.84 20.82 -6.02
C PRO A 13 12.87 20.80 -4.88
N PRO A 14 12.91 21.85 -4.03
CA PRO A 14 13.82 21.87 -2.90
C PRO A 14 13.65 20.60 -2.07
N GLU A 15 14.76 20.02 -1.62
CA GLU A 15 14.71 18.88 -0.71
C GLU A 15 13.81 19.23 0.47
N VAL A 16 12.84 18.36 0.76
CA VAL A 16 12.04 18.50 1.97
C VAL A 16 13.00 18.57 3.16
N PRO A 17 12.86 19.56 4.05
CA PRO A 17 13.76 19.67 5.19
C PRO A 17 13.64 18.40 6.03
N ARG A 18 14.76 17.81 6.47
CA ARG A 18 14.78 16.55 7.26
C ARG A 18 13.86 16.55 8.49
N SER A 19 13.51 17.73 8.99
CA SER A 19 12.56 17.92 10.09
C SER A 19 11.13 17.51 9.72
N GLU A 20 10.72 17.66 8.46
CA GLU A 20 9.38 17.27 7.96
C GLU A 20 9.29 15.77 7.70
N ASP A 21 10.36 15.11 7.23
CA ASP A 21 10.44 13.64 7.12
C ASP A 21 10.34 12.92 8.47
N SER A 22 10.73 13.59 9.55
CA SER A 22 10.72 13.00 10.90
C SER A 22 9.38 13.15 11.61
N ALA A 23 8.41 13.85 11.01
CA ALA A 23 7.05 13.89 11.51
C ALA A 23 6.40 12.52 11.28
N LYS A 24 6.50 11.66 12.29
CA LYS A 24 5.84 10.35 12.27
C LYS A 24 4.35 10.59 12.24
N ASP A 25 3.74 10.27 11.11
CA ASP A 25 2.30 10.20 10.98
C ASP A 25 1.74 9.27 12.08
N PRO A 26 0.82 9.76 12.93
CA PRO A 26 0.26 8.96 14.02
C PRO A 26 -0.34 7.65 13.52
N GLU A 27 -0.95 7.62 12.33
CA GLU A 27 -1.51 6.39 11.75
C GLU A 27 -0.43 5.35 11.44
N ASN A 28 0.73 5.80 10.95
CA ASN A 28 1.86 4.93 10.67
C ASN A 28 2.43 4.32 11.95
N VAL A 29 2.45 5.08 13.06
CA VAL A 29 2.89 4.59 14.37
C VAL A 29 1.93 3.52 14.89
N LEU A 30 0.62 3.78 14.83
CA LEU A 30 -0.41 2.82 15.26
C LEU A 30 -0.36 1.54 14.41
N ARG A 31 -0.18 1.67 13.08
CA ARG A 31 0.03 0.53 12.19
C ARG A 31 1.24 -0.31 12.59
N GLY A 32 2.34 0.34 13.00
CA GLY A 32 3.54 -0.33 13.52
C GLY A 32 3.25 -1.17 14.76
N HIS A 33 2.50 -0.63 15.73
CA HIS A 33 2.09 -1.37 16.92
C HIS A 33 1.17 -2.56 16.59
N LYS A 34 0.24 -2.41 15.64
CA LYS A 34 -0.57 -3.54 15.14
C LYS A 34 0.30 -4.63 14.49
N ALA A 35 1.35 -4.25 13.77
CA ALA A 35 2.30 -5.21 13.19
C ALA A 35 3.09 -5.97 14.26
N THR A 36 3.52 -5.29 15.33
CA THR A 36 4.20 -5.93 16.48
C THR A 36 3.36 -7.03 17.10
N LEU A 37 2.05 -6.80 17.24
CA LEU A 37 1.13 -7.77 17.84
C LEU A 37 0.93 -9.02 16.97
N ASN A 38 0.96 -8.87 15.65
CA ASN A 38 0.82 -9.97 14.70
C ASN A 38 2.12 -10.73 14.42
N ASN A 39 3.28 -10.16 14.77
CA ASN A 39 4.56 -10.80 14.49
C ASN A 39 4.84 -11.94 15.48
N PRO A 40 4.92 -13.21 15.02
CA PRO A 40 5.18 -14.36 15.91
C PRO A 40 6.57 -14.32 16.54
N GLN A 41 7.52 -13.61 15.93
CA GLN A 41 8.90 -13.48 16.42
C GLN A 41 9.06 -12.37 17.48
N GLN A 42 8.04 -11.56 17.74
CA GLN A 42 8.08 -10.54 18.78
C GLN A 42 7.84 -11.13 20.16
N SER A 43 8.51 -10.56 21.16
CA SER A 43 8.37 -10.98 22.56
C SER A 43 7.02 -10.58 23.14
N ASP A 44 6.58 -11.32 24.15
CA ASP A 44 5.29 -11.06 24.82
C ASP A 44 5.27 -9.66 25.48
N ALA A 45 6.39 -9.23 26.07
CA ALA A 45 6.51 -7.89 26.65
C ALA A 45 6.39 -6.77 25.59
N ALA A 46 6.96 -6.97 24.39
CA ALA A 46 6.84 -6.00 23.30
C ALA A 46 5.40 -5.92 22.74
N LYS A 47 4.71 -7.07 22.71
CA LYS A 47 3.30 -7.15 22.34
C LYS A 47 2.41 -6.46 23.37
N GLU A 48 2.59 -6.74 24.66
CA GLU A 48 1.81 -6.13 25.73
C GLU A 48 1.95 -4.60 25.72
N HIS A 49 3.17 -4.08 25.59
CA HIS A 49 3.41 -2.65 25.44
C HIS A 49 2.70 -2.07 24.20
N SER A 50 2.79 -2.75 23.05
CA SER A 50 2.11 -2.30 21.83
C SER A 50 0.59 -2.30 21.97
N LYS A 51 0.03 -3.24 22.74
CA LYS A 51 -1.40 -3.29 23.05
C LYS A 51 -1.82 -2.08 23.91
N GLN A 52 -1.07 -1.76 24.95
CA GLN A 52 -1.33 -0.60 25.80
C GLN A 52 -1.28 0.71 25.01
N VAL A 53 -0.33 0.86 24.09
CA VAL A 53 -0.25 2.05 23.23
C VAL A 53 -1.49 2.19 22.33
N LEU A 54 -1.98 1.09 21.76
CA LEU A 54 -3.18 1.09 20.93
C LEU A 54 -4.46 1.37 21.72
N GLU A 55 -4.59 0.79 22.93
CA GLU A 55 -5.70 1.08 23.84
C GLU A 55 -5.75 2.55 24.26
N ASN A 56 -4.59 3.16 24.57
CA ASN A 56 -4.50 4.58 24.91
C ASN A 56 -4.81 5.52 23.73
N ALA A 57 -4.71 5.02 22.49
CA ALA A 57 -5.01 5.77 21.28
C ALA A 57 -6.47 5.62 20.80
N ASP A 58 -7.36 5.07 21.64
CA ASP A 58 -8.75 4.71 21.31
C ASP A 58 -8.88 3.77 20.09
N GLU A 59 -7.83 3.01 19.79
CA GLU A 59 -7.76 2.05 18.69
C GLU A 59 -7.70 0.62 19.27
N PRO A 60 -8.84 0.05 19.71
CA PRO A 60 -8.85 -1.27 20.33
C PRO A 60 -8.30 -2.32 19.35
N TYR A 61 -7.27 -3.04 19.78
CA TYR A 61 -6.68 -4.12 18.99
C TYR A 61 -7.60 -5.35 19.02
N ASP A 62 -8.35 -5.57 17.95
CA ASP A 62 -9.14 -6.77 17.74
C ASP A 62 -8.30 -7.87 17.07
N GLN A 63 -7.97 -8.92 17.84
CA GLN A 63 -7.28 -10.10 17.32
C GLN A 63 -8.10 -10.89 16.29
N SER A 64 -9.43 -10.73 16.23
CA SER A 64 -10.26 -11.36 15.19
C SER A 64 -10.05 -10.72 13.82
N SER A 65 -9.47 -9.51 13.77
CA SER A 65 -9.17 -8.81 12.53
C SER A 65 -7.87 -9.28 11.85
N SER A 66 -7.06 -10.15 12.49
CA SER A 66 -5.83 -10.70 11.87
C SER A 66 -6.10 -11.69 10.74
N ASP A 67 -7.31 -12.28 10.70
CA ASP A 67 -7.80 -13.12 9.58
C ASP A 67 -8.54 -12.30 8.51
N THR A 68 -8.57 -10.98 8.66
CA THR A 68 -8.86 -10.09 7.54
C THR A 68 -7.64 -10.11 6.65
N LYS A 69 -7.58 -11.14 5.78
CA LYS A 69 -7.07 -10.96 4.42
C LYS A 69 -7.38 -9.52 4.00
N THR A 70 -6.49 -8.91 3.25
CA THR A 70 -6.66 -7.64 2.53
C THR A 70 -7.82 -7.63 1.50
N THR A 71 -8.93 -8.29 1.81
CA THR A 71 -10.27 -7.82 1.51
C THR A 71 -10.60 -6.70 2.51
N ASP A 72 -9.89 -5.58 2.50
CA ASP A 72 -10.49 -4.40 1.88
C ASP A 72 -11.64 -4.78 0.93
N GLN A 73 -12.80 -5.03 1.54
CA GLN A 73 -14.09 -4.93 0.88
C GLN A 73 -14.53 -3.45 0.80
N GLY A 74 -13.58 -2.51 0.91
CA GLY A 74 -13.77 -1.23 0.25
C GLY A 74 -13.88 -1.50 -1.24
N GLU A 75 -14.79 -0.79 -1.89
CA GLU A 75 -14.94 -0.86 -3.34
C GLU A 75 -13.56 -0.68 -3.98
N LYS A 76 -13.06 -1.74 -4.61
CA LYS A 76 -11.76 -1.69 -5.29
C LYS A 76 -11.78 -0.50 -6.24
N ASP A 77 -10.82 0.40 -6.07
CA ASP A 77 -10.70 1.56 -6.95
C ASP A 77 -10.69 1.09 -8.42
N PRO A 78 -11.69 1.47 -9.23
CA PRO A 78 -11.83 0.96 -10.59
C PRO A 78 -10.63 1.31 -11.47
N GLY A 79 -9.96 2.43 -11.20
CA GLY A 79 -8.73 2.83 -11.88
C GLY A 79 -7.56 1.89 -11.56
N ASN A 80 -7.40 1.49 -10.29
CA ASN A 80 -6.38 0.51 -9.91
C ASN A 80 -6.66 -0.88 -10.52
N VAL A 81 -7.93 -1.29 -10.58
CA VAL A 81 -8.32 -2.53 -11.27
C VAL A 81 -7.98 -2.44 -12.76
N ALA A 82 -8.36 -1.36 -13.44
CA ALA A 82 -8.07 -1.16 -14.86
C ALA A 82 -6.56 -1.16 -15.14
N ARG A 83 -5.76 -0.48 -14.31
CA ARG A 83 -4.28 -0.49 -14.41
C ARG A 83 -3.71 -1.90 -14.28
N GLY A 84 -4.17 -2.69 -13.30
CA GLY A 84 -3.74 -4.07 -13.12
C GLY A 84 -4.09 -4.96 -14.33
N LEU A 85 -5.28 -4.78 -14.90
CA LEU A 85 -5.69 -5.50 -16.11
C LEU A 85 -4.85 -5.09 -17.33
N LYS A 86 -4.55 -3.80 -17.53
CA LYS A 86 -3.64 -3.33 -18.59
C LYS A 86 -2.25 -3.94 -18.44
N ALA A 87 -1.73 -4.02 -17.22
CA ALA A 87 -0.45 -4.65 -16.93
C ALA A 87 -0.47 -6.15 -17.27
N ALA A 88 -1.54 -6.87 -16.91
CA ALA A 88 -1.70 -8.28 -17.25
C ALA A 88 -1.72 -8.51 -18.78
N ILE A 89 -2.35 -7.62 -19.55
CA ILE A 89 -2.39 -7.68 -21.02
C ILE A 89 -0.99 -7.51 -21.62
N SER A 90 -0.18 -6.58 -21.09
CA SER A 90 1.16 -6.30 -21.61
C SER A 90 2.23 -7.30 -21.14
N ASN A 91 1.94 -8.10 -20.12
CA ASN A 91 2.93 -9.00 -19.53
C ASN A 91 3.16 -10.23 -20.44
N PRO A 92 4.39 -10.45 -20.96
CA PRO A 92 4.69 -11.62 -21.80
C PRO A 92 4.55 -12.95 -21.06
N GLY A 93 4.64 -12.96 -19.73
CA GLY A 93 4.46 -14.15 -18.90
C GLY A 93 3.00 -14.54 -18.62
N VAL A 94 2.02 -13.74 -19.08
CA VAL A 94 0.60 -14.04 -18.95
C VAL A 94 0.12 -14.83 -20.17
N SER A 95 -0.71 -15.83 -19.96
CA SER A 95 -1.27 -16.64 -21.05
C SER A 95 -2.24 -15.83 -21.91
N GLU A 96 -2.35 -16.18 -23.20
CA GLU A 96 -3.24 -15.46 -24.13
C GLU A 96 -4.71 -15.44 -23.67
N GLY A 97 -5.24 -16.55 -23.15
CA GLY A 97 -6.61 -16.59 -22.62
C GLY A 97 -6.81 -15.70 -21.38
N ALA A 98 -5.78 -15.55 -20.54
CA ALA A 98 -5.83 -14.63 -19.41
C ALA A 98 -5.76 -13.16 -19.86
N LYS A 99 -4.98 -12.85 -20.91
CA LYS A 99 -4.96 -11.51 -21.52
C LYS A 99 -6.30 -11.16 -22.16
N GLU A 100 -6.93 -12.10 -22.86
CA GLU A 100 -8.26 -11.91 -23.45
C GLU A 100 -9.32 -11.63 -22.39
N SER A 101 -9.36 -12.45 -21.35
CA SER A 101 -10.24 -12.22 -20.19
C SER A 101 -10.00 -10.85 -19.53
N ALA A 102 -8.73 -10.41 -19.45
CA ALA A 102 -8.40 -9.09 -18.91
C ALA A 102 -8.90 -7.95 -19.81
N LYS A 103 -8.85 -8.11 -21.14
CA LYS A 103 -9.40 -7.14 -22.11
C LYS A 103 -10.91 -7.01 -21.99
N GLU A 104 -11.64 -8.11 -21.84
CA GLU A 104 -13.10 -8.08 -21.67
C GLU A 104 -13.52 -7.36 -20.38
N LYS A 105 -12.79 -7.64 -19.28
CA LYS A 105 -13.01 -6.95 -18.00
C LYS A 105 -12.69 -5.45 -18.09
N LEU A 106 -11.63 -5.09 -18.80
CA LEU A 106 -11.26 -3.70 -19.03
C LEU A 106 -12.37 -2.95 -19.81
N LYS A 107 -12.88 -3.58 -20.88
CA LYS A 107 -13.99 -3.03 -21.67
C LYS A 107 -15.27 -2.86 -20.85
N SER A 108 -15.53 -3.79 -19.93
CA SER A 108 -16.68 -3.71 -19.02
C SER A 108 -16.56 -2.56 -18.01
N LEU A 109 -15.34 -2.10 -17.72
CA LEU A 109 -15.06 -0.94 -16.87
C LEU A 109 -15.10 0.40 -17.65
N GLY A 110 -15.29 0.38 -18.97
CA GLY A 110 -15.33 1.57 -19.81
C GLY A 110 -13.97 2.13 -20.23
N GLU A 111 -12.91 1.31 -20.13
CA GLU A 111 -11.50 1.65 -20.42
C GLU A 111 -10.94 0.97 -21.68
#